data_AF-A0A6G2IDJ4-F1
#
_entry.id   AF-A0A6G2IDJ4-F1
#
_cell.length_a   1.000
_cell.length_b   1.000
_cell.length_c   1.000
_cell.angle_alpha   90.00
_cell.angle_beta   90.00
_cell.angle_gamma   90.00
#
_symmetry.space_group_name_H-M   'P 1'
#
loop_
_entity.id
_entity.type
_entity.pdbx_description
1 polymer ?
#
loop_
_entity_poly.entity_id
_entity_poly.type
_entity_poly.pdbx_seq_one_letter_code
_entity_poly.pdbx_strand_id
1 'polypeptide(L)' 'MAPPSKHSPQFREEAVQIALRSRRTISDTARDLELNQETLRGRVNKHHKQHEPPADADPSINEPS' A
#
# COMPACT_ATOMS: atom_id res chain seq x y z
N MET A 1 19.62 19.19 -0.75
CA MET A 1 18.52 18.20 -0.74
C MET A 1 17.22 18.96 -0.87
N ALA A 2 16.41 18.69 -1.90
CA ALA A 2 15.10 19.31 -2.04
C ALA A 2 14.23 18.90 -0.82
N PRO A 3 13.35 19.78 -0.32
CA PRO A 3 12.45 19.42 0.78
C PRO A 3 11.68 18.16 0.37
N PRO A 4 11.48 17.19 1.28
CA PRO A 4 10.71 16.00 0.96
C PRO A 4 9.28 16.46 0.65
N SER A 5 8.98 16.57 -0.64
CA SER A 5 7.64 16.88 -1.10
C SER A 5 6.71 15.84 -0.49
N LYS A 6 5.62 16.28 0.14
CA LYS A 6 4.55 15.43 0.71
C LYS A 6 3.88 14.48 -0.31
N HIS A 7 4.38 14.49 -1.55
CA HIS A 7 3.94 13.72 -2.69
C HIS A 7 5.04 12.84 -3.29
N SER A 8 6.20 12.74 -2.65
CA SER A 8 7.27 11.82 -3.07
C SER A 8 6.75 10.38 -3.15
N PRO A 9 7.25 9.58 -4.10
CA PRO A 9 6.85 8.18 -4.26
C PRO A 9 6.95 7.41 -2.93
N GLN A 10 8.01 7.62 -2.17
CA GLN A 10 8.20 7.02 -0.84
C GLN A 10 7.05 7.33 0.12
N PHE A 11 6.64 8.61 0.24
CA PHE A 11 5.50 8.98 1.11
C PHE A 11 4.20 8.29 0.70
N ARG A 12 4.02 8.07 -0.61
CA ARG A 12 2.83 7.43 -1.16
C ARG A 12 2.82 5.93 -0.83
N GLU A 13 3.97 5.27 -0.87
CA GLU A 13 4.12 3.86 -0.51
C GLU A 13 3.96 3.66 0.99
N GLU A 14 4.57 4.54 1.80
CA GLU A 14 4.38 4.57 3.25
C GLU A 14 2.90 4.73 3.61
N ALA A 15 2.17 5.64 2.95
CA ALA A 15 0.74 5.81 3.18
C ALA A 15 -0.10 4.54 2.89
N VAL A 16 0.25 3.81 1.82
CA VAL A 16 -0.39 2.53 1.48
C VAL A 16 -0.08 1.49 2.55
N GLN A 17 1.17 1.39 2.98
CA GLN A 17 1.57 0.46 4.04
C GLN A 17 0.90 0.78 5.37
N ILE A 18 0.80 2.06 5.74
CA ILE A 18 0.08 2.50 6.93
C ILE A 18 -1.39 2.11 6.82
N ALA A 19 -2.04 2.33 5.67
CA ALA A 19 -3.44 1.95 5.47
C ALA A 19 -3.67 0.42 5.53
N LEU A 20 -2.71 -0.37 5.07
CA LEU A 20 -2.77 -1.84 5.10
C LEU A 20 -2.47 -2.42 6.48
N ARG A 21 -1.49 -1.87 7.19
CA ARG A 21 -1.07 -2.31 8.53
C ARG A 21 -2.02 -1.79 9.61
N SER A 22 -2.61 -0.61 9.41
CA SER A 22 -3.53 -0.01 10.36
C SER A 22 -4.88 -0.70 10.31
N ARG A 23 -5.48 -0.89 11.48
CA ARG A 23 -6.87 -1.38 11.61
C ARG A 23 -7.91 -0.29 11.30
N ARG A 24 -7.49 0.84 10.73
CA ARG A 24 -8.31 2.02 10.46
C ARG A 24 -8.78 2.03 9.01
N THR A 25 -9.81 2.81 8.73
CA THR A 25 -10.31 2.96 7.35
C THR A 25 -9.35 3.79 6.50
N ILE A 26 -9.44 3.61 5.18
CA ILE A 26 -8.67 4.42 4.20
C ILE A 26 -8.99 5.91 4.38
N SER A 27 -10.24 6.25 4.70
CA SER A 27 -10.69 7.62 4.99
C SER A 27 -9.96 8.25 6.16
N ASP A 28 -9.87 7.53 7.28
CA ASP A 28 -9.19 8.00 8.49
C ASP A 28 -7.69 8.19 8.23
N THR A 29 -7.06 7.19 7.62
CA THR A 29 -5.63 7.21 7.28
C THR A 29 -5.31 8.33 6.29
N ALA A 30 -6.17 8.55 5.28
CA ALA A 30 -5.99 9.64 4.32
C ALA A 30 -6.09 11.01 4.99
N ARG A 31 -7.03 11.18 5.92
CA ARG A 31 -7.22 12.44 6.65
C ARG A 31 -6.07 12.74 7.62
N ASP A 32 -5.53 11.72 8.28
CA ASP A 32 -4.34 11.82 9.14
C ASP A 32 -3.09 12.22 8.34
N LEU A 33 -2.93 11.66 7.14
CA LEU A 33 -1.80 11.93 6.24
C LEU A 33 -1.99 13.16 5.34
N GLU A 34 -3.08 13.92 5.50
CA GLU A 34 -3.49 15.04 4.62
C GLU A 34 -3.51 14.65 3.12
N LEU A 35 -3.92 13.42 2.83
CA LEU A 35 -4.01 12.83 1.50
C LEU A 35 -5.46 12.76 1.00
N ASN A 36 -5.61 12.76 -0.33
CA ASN A 36 -6.89 12.50 -0.95
C ASN A 36 -7.29 11.01 -0.79
N GLN A 37 -8.46 10.76 -0.20
CA GLN A 37 -8.95 9.41 0.09
C GLN A 37 -9.06 8.55 -1.17
N GLU A 38 -9.59 9.08 -2.27
CA GLU A 38 -9.73 8.32 -3.52
C GLU A 38 -8.37 7.93 -4.08
N THR A 39 -7.37 8.80 -3.94
CA THR A 39 -6.00 8.52 -4.36
C THR A 39 -5.38 7.41 -3.52
N LEU A 40 -5.56 7.44 -2.19
CA LEU A 40 -5.07 6.39 -1.31
C LEU A 40 -5.77 5.06 -1.61
N ARG A 41 -7.09 5.08 -1.78
CA ARG A 41 -7.89 3.90 -2.15
C ARG A 41 -7.43 3.27 -3.46
N GLY A 42 -7.21 4.08 -4.50
CA GLY A 42 -6.72 3.58 -5.79
C GLY A 42 -5.34 2.92 -5.69
N ARG A 43 -4.46 3.45 -4.83
CA ARG A 43 -3.13 2.86 -4.61
C ARG A 43 -3.17 1.59 -3.78
N VAL A 44 -3.97 1.55 -2.71
CA VAL A 44 -4.19 0.33 -1.92
C VAL A 44 -4.75 -0.77 -2.82
N ASN A 45 -5.74 -0.45 -3.66
CA ASN A 45 -6.30 -1.40 -4.62
C ASN A 45 -5.27 -1.88 -5.65
N LYS A 46 -4.42 -0.98 -6.17
CA LYS A 46 -3.32 -1.33 -7.07
C LYS A 46 -2.29 -2.23 -6.38
N HIS A 47 -1.92 -1.92 -5.14
CA HIS A 47 -0.99 -2.72 -4.34
C HIS A 47 -1.56 -4.12 -4.11
N HIS A 48 -2.83 -4.23 -3.72
CA HIS A 48 -3.51 -5.53 -3.62
C HIS A 48 -3.47 -6.29 -4.94
N LYS A 49 -3.78 -5.68 -6.09
CA LYS A 49 -3.71 -6.35 -7.40
C LYS A 49 -2.30 -6.78 -7.82
N GLN A 50 -1.27 -6.09 -7.35
CA GLN A 50 0.13 -6.42 -7.65
C GLN A 50 0.72 -7.46 -6.68
N HIS A 51 0.22 -7.52 -5.45
CA HIS A 51 0.65 -8.44 -4.41
C HIS A 51 -0.30 -9.63 -4.18
N GLU A 52 -1.48 -9.62 -4.80
CA GLU A 52 -2.28 -10.82 -4.98
C GLU A 52 -1.40 -11.76 -5.82
N PRO A 53 -0.90 -12.87 -5.25
CA PRO A 53 -0.30 -13.90 -6.08
C PRO A 53 -1.38 -14.28 -7.09
N PRO A 54 -1.06 -14.49 -8.38
CA PRO A 54 -2.03 -15.07 -9.30
C PRO A 54 -2.62 -16.29 -8.58
N ALA A 55 -3.95 -16.43 -8.57
CA ALA A 55 -4.67 -17.46 -7.82
C ALA A 55 -4.29 -18.92 -8.20
N ASP A 56 -3.22 -19.10 -8.98
CA ASP A 56 -2.59 -20.32 -9.45
C ASP A 56 -1.14 -20.51 -8.93
N ALA A 57 -0.65 -19.68 -8.00
CA ALA A 57 0.60 -19.94 -7.28
C ALA A 57 0.29 -20.65 -5.96
N ASP A 58 0.09 -21.96 -6.04
CA ASP A 58 0.18 -22.87 -4.90
C ASP A 58 1.53 -22.67 -4.20
N PRO A 59 1.58 -22.31 -2.89
CA PRO A 59 2.84 -22.13 -2.17
C PRO A 59 3.45 -23.45 -1.67
N SER A 60 3.10 -24.60 -2.25
CA SER A 60 3.77 -25.86 -1.97
C SER A 60 4.93 -26.06 -2.96
N ILE A 61 6.03 -26.66 -2.46
CA ILE A 61 7.27 -26.98 -3.20
C ILE A 61 8.12 -25.72 -3.44
N ASN A 62 9.19 -25.44 -2.67
CA ASN A 62 10.44 -26.19 -2.68
C ASN A 62 11.27 -25.90 -1.41
N GLU A 63 11.43 -26.89 -0.54
CA GLU A 63 12.55 -27.01 0.41
C GLU A 63 13.51 -28.07 -0.16
N PRO A 64 14.69 -27.72 -0.68
CA PRO A 64 15.71 -28.71 -1.00
C PRO A 64 16.58 -28.95 0.23
N SER A 65 16.55 -30.20 0.70
CA SER A 65 17.44 -30.80 1.71
C SER A 65 18.90 -30.88 1.25
#